data_AF-A0A1Z7ZYC3-F1
#
_entry.id   AF-A0A1Z7ZYC3-F1
#
_cell.length_a   1.000
_cell.length_b   1.000
_cell.length_c   1.000
_cell.angle_alpha   90.00
_cell.angle_beta   90.00
_cell.angle_gamma   90.00
#
_symmetry.space_group_name_H-M   'P 1'
#
loop_
_entity.id
_entity.type
_entity.pdbx_description
1 polymer ?
#
loop_
_entity_poly.entity_id
_entity_poly.type
_entity_poly.pdbx_seq_one_letter_code
_entity_poly.pdbx_strand_id
1 'polypeptide(L)'
;MKKDYLNRIYGSVFILIFLFLTFSEYERILNPVPDFVASGRYIDYSILLYLSRWIIYLLLLIAGVAIFFKSKRVNLFLLIFSVTVLLEIYFNNAIYIIKSLTGYPKYILFGLSILCLVVVGFSLLKTKKTSFIEIFLSFILAITIVYLPNALITFYF
;
A
#
# COMPACT_ATOMS: atom_id res chain seq x y z
N MET A 1 -12.14 21.38 -19.16
CA MET A 1 -13.24 20.55 -18.62
C MET A 1 -12.97 19.05 -18.64
N LYS A 2 -12.72 18.36 -19.77
CA LYS A 2 -12.56 16.88 -19.80
C LYS A 2 -11.45 16.29 -18.89
N LYS A 3 -10.27 16.93 -18.81
CA LYS A 3 -9.15 16.48 -17.95
C LYS A 3 -9.47 16.48 -16.46
N ASP A 4 -10.33 17.39 -16.03
CA ASP A 4 -10.67 17.57 -14.62
C ASP A 4 -11.59 16.48 -14.11
N TYR A 5 -12.45 15.98 -15.00
CA TYR A 5 -13.39 14.91 -14.73
C TYR A 5 -12.67 13.56 -14.60
N LEU A 6 -11.66 13.31 -15.45
CA LEU A 6 -10.84 12.09 -15.39
C LEU A 6 -10.10 11.95 -14.06
N ASN A 7 -9.48 13.03 -13.56
CA ASN A 7 -8.80 12.98 -12.25
C ASN A 7 -9.79 12.67 -11.12
N ARG A 8 -10.99 13.24 -11.14
CA ARG A 8 -12.03 12.92 -10.14
C ARG A 8 -12.45 11.45 -10.22
N ILE A 9 -12.63 10.91 -11.42
CA ILE A 9 -12.94 9.48 -11.61
C ILE A 9 -11.81 8.61 -11.06
N TYR A 10 -10.57 8.82 -11.48
CA TYR A 10 -9.44 8.00 -11.00
C TYR A 10 -9.25 8.08 -9.49
N GLY A 11 -9.35 9.29 -8.91
CA GLY A 11 -9.26 9.46 -7.45
C GLY A 11 -10.40 8.73 -6.72
N SER A 12 -11.62 8.80 -7.25
CA SER A 12 -12.78 8.10 -6.69
C SER A 12 -12.63 6.58 -6.77
N VAL A 13 -12.09 6.05 -7.87
CA VAL A 13 -11.80 4.62 -8.02
C VAL A 13 -10.79 4.16 -6.97
N PHE A 14 -9.73 4.94 -6.71
CA PHE A 14 -8.75 4.62 -5.67
C PHE A 14 -9.39 4.57 -4.28
N ILE A 15 -10.26 5.54 -3.99
CA ILE A 15 -11.00 5.59 -2.71
C ILE A 15 -11.96 4.40 -2.59
N LEU A 16 -12.68 4.03 -3.66
CA LEU A 16 -13.56 2.86 -3.67
C LEU A 16 -12.80 1.56 -3.44
N ILE A 17 -11.64 1.39 -4.08
CA ILE A 17 -10.78 0.22 -3.86
C ILE A 17 -10.27 0.20 -2.42
N PHE A 18 -9.87 1.34 -1.86
CA PHE A 18 -9.51 1.44 -0.44
C PHE A 18 -10.64 0.97 0.48
N LEU A 19 -11.87 1.45 0.26
CA LEU A 19 -13.04 1.06 1.05
C LEU A 19 -13.31 -0.43 0.93
N PHE A 20 -13.26 -0.98 -0.29
CA PHE A 20 -13.45 -2.41 -0.55
C PHE A 20 -12.40 -3.26 0.17
N LEU A 21 -11.12 -2.92 0.05
CA LEU A 21 -10.03 -3.67 0.69
C LEU A 21 -10.10 -3.59 2.22
N THR A 22 -10.48 -2.43 2.75
CA THR A 22 -10.64 -2.20 4.20
C THR A 22 -11.83 -2.99 4.75
N PHE A 23 -12.98 -2.91 4.09
CA PHE A 23 -14.18 -3.65 4.47
C PHE A 23 -13.95 -5.17 4.41
N SER A 24 -13.32 -5.63 3.34
CA SER A 24 -12.95 -7.04 3.18
C SER A 24 -12.02 -7.53 4.29
N GLU A 25 -11.08 -6.70 4.77
CA GLU A 25 -10.18 -7.10 5.84
C GLU A 25 -10.90 -7.12 7.19
N TYR A 26 -11.79 -6.15 7.42
CA TYR A 26 -12.63 -6.08 8.60
C TYR A 26 -13.51 -7.33 8.74
N GLU A 27 -14.17 -7.76 7.66
CA GLU A 27 -14.96 -9.00 7.63
C GLU A 27 -14.12 -10.24 7.96
N ARG A 28 -12.88 -10.31 7.45
CA ARG A 28 -11.95 -11.42 7.74
C ARG A 28 -11.56 -11.49 9.22
N ILE A 29 -11.43 -10.35 9.88
CA ILE A 29 -11.07 -10.26 11.30
C ILE A 29 -12.25 -10.64 12.18
N LEU A 30 -13.47 -10.20 11.84
CA LEU A 30 -14.68 -10.50 12.61
C LEU A 30 -15.18 -11.93 12.46
N ASN A 31 -15.02 -12.51 11.27
CA ASN A 31 -15.45 -13.88 10.95
C ASN A 31 -14.22 -14.75 10.62
N PRO A 32 -13.32 -15.02 11.59
CA PRO A 32 -12.16 -15.85 11.33
C PRO A 32 -12.61 -17.26 10.97
N VAL A 33 -12.12 -17.78 9.84
CA VAL A 33 -12.29 -19.19 9.50
C VAL A 33 -11.70 -20.03 10.66
N PRO A 34 -12.41 -21.07 11.15
CA PRO A 34 -12.05 -21.78 12.39
C PRO A 34 -10.63 -22.37 12.43
N ASP A 35 -9.95 -22.51 11.29
CA ASP A 35 -8.59 -23.06 11.19
C ASP A 35 -7.48 -22.15 11.78
N PHE A 36 -7.75 -20.88 12.11
CA PHE A 36 -6.73 -19.92 12.58
C PHE A 36 -6.73 -19.64 14.10
N VAL A 37 -7.63 -20.27 14.88
CA VAL A 37 -7.87 -19.88 16.29
C VAL A 37 -6.85 -20.50 17.28
N ALA A 38 -5.99 -21.41 16.85
CA ALA A 38 -5.09 -22.13 17.76
C ALA A 38 -3.69 -21.48 17.89
N SER A 39 -3.58 -20.31 18.52
CA SER A 39 -2.48 -19.95 19.45
C SER A 39 -2.44 -18.44 19.75
N GLY A 40 -2.47 -18.06 21.02
CA GLY A 40 -2.35 -16.65 21.45
C GLY A 40 -1.08 -15.94 20.95
N ARG A 41 -0.02 -16.67 20.57
CA ARG A 41 1.19 -16.09 19.93
C ARG A 41 0.92 -15.54 18.52
N TYR A 42 -0.08 -16.07 17.81
CA TYR A 42 -0.49 -15.57 16.49
C TYR A 42 -1.08 -14.15 16.57
N ILE A 43 -1.66 -13.78 17.72
CA ILE A 43 -2.27 -12.46 17.98
C ILE A 43 -1.19 -11.37 18.11
N ASP A 44 -0.03 -11.69 18.70
CA ASP A 44 1.07 -10.72 18.85
C ASP A 44 1.84 -10.50 17.53
N TYR A 45 2.09 -11.58 16.76
CA TYR A 45 2.65 -11.45 15.40
C TYR A 45 1.72 -10.67 14.46
N SER A 46 0.41 -10.85 14.62
CA SER A 46 -0.57 -10.29 13.70
C SER A 46 -0.69 -8.77 13.79
N ILE A 47 -0.64 -8.15 14.97
CA ILE A 47 -0.84 -6.68 15.07
C ILE A 47 0.25 -5.90 14.31
N LEU A 48 1.52 -6.29 14.45
CA LEU A 48 2.63 -5.65 13.72
C LEU A 48 2.67 -6.04 12.22
N LEU A 49 2.35 -7.29 11.87
CA LEU A 49 2.25 -7.74 10.47
C LEU A 49 1.07 -7.09 9.72
N TYR A 50 -0.02 -6.77 10.42
CA TYR A 50 -1.15 -6.06 9.82
C TYR A 50 -0.89 -4.56 9.72
N LEU A 51 -0.01 -3.98 10.54
CA LEU A 51 0.28 -2.55 10.51
C LEU A 51 0.79 -2.09 9.13
N SER A 52 1.73 -2.82 8.51
CA SER A 52 2.23 -2.52 7.16
C SER A 52 1.10 -2.50 6.13
N ARG A 53 0.18 -3.46 6.23
CA ARG A 53 -0.99 -3.58 5.36
C ARG A 53 -1.98 -2.44 5.53
N TRP A 54 -2.28 -2.04 6.77
CA TRP A 54 -3.11 -0.88 7.06
C TRP A 54 -2.47 0.42 6.57
N ILE A 55 -1.15 0.56 6.70
CA ILE A 55 -0.42 1.71 6.15
C ILE A 55 -0.51 1.73 4.61
N ILE A 56 -0.42 0.59 3.94
CA ILE A 56 -0.63 0.50 2.48
C ILE A 56 -2.02 0.99 2.09
N TYR A 57 -3.06 0.59 2.81
CA TYR A 57 -4.43 1.06 2.56
C TYR A 57 -4.56 2.57 2.79
N LEU A 58 -3.94 3.10 3.84
CA LEU A 58 -3.90 4.53 4.11
C LEU A 58 -3.16 5.31 3.00
N LEU A 59 -2.04 4.79 2.50
CA LEU A 59 -1.33 5.36 1.35
C LEU A 59 -2.19 5.36 0.08
N LEU A 60 -2.96 4.28 -0.15
CA LEU A 60 -3.92 4.21 -1.27
C LEU A 60 -4.99 5.29 -1.15
N LEU A 61 -5.55 5.49 0.04
CA LEU A 61 -6.51 6.56 0.32
C LEU A 61 -5.91 7.94 0.06
N ILE A 62 -4.71 8.22 0.61
CA ILE A 62 -4.03 9.50 0.43
C ILE A 62 -3.74 9.76 -1.05
N ALA A 63 -3.30 8.75 -1.80
CA ALA A 63 -3.09 8.86 -3.24
C ALA A 63 -4.42 9.16 -3.97
N GLY A 64 -5.51 8.47 -3.62
CA GLY A 64 -6.83 8.71 -4.20
C GLY A 64 -7.34 10.13 -3.94
N VAL A 65 -7.24 10.61 -2.70
CA VAL A 65 -7.60 11.98 -2.30
C VAL A 65 -6.72 13.00 -3.04
N ALA A 66 -5.42 12.76 -3.11
CA ALA A 66 -4.50 13.64 -3.83
C ALA A 66 -4.85 13.76 -5.31
N ILE A 67 -5.21 12.64 -5.97
CA ILE A 67 -5.65 12.63 -7.36
C ILE A 67 -6.97 13.39 -7.51
N PHE A 68 -7.93 13.13 -6.62
CA PHE A 68 -9.26 13.75 -6.65
C PHE A 68 -9.19 15.29 -6.59
N PHE A 69 -8.35 15.82 -5.69
CA PHE A 69 -8.11 17.26 -5.54
C PHE A 69 -7.02 17.82 -6.47
N LYS A 70 -6.42 16.99 -7.34
CA LYS A 70 -5.34 17.38 -8.27
C LYS A 70 -4.14 18.02 -7.56
N SER A 71 -3.73 17.44 -6.45
CA SER A 71 -2.56 17.90 -5.71
C SER A 71 -1.31 17.89 -6.59
N LYS A 72 -0.41 18.85 -6.38
CA LYS A 72 0.90 18.88 -7.06
C LYS A 72 1.77 17.66 -6.71
N ARG A 73 1.48 17.00 -5.58
CA ARG A 73 2.24 15.86 -5.04
C ARG A 73 1.64 14.50 -5.35
N VAL A 74 0.71 14.39 -6.30
CA VAL A 74 0.11 13.09 -6.70
C VAL A 74 1.17 12.05 -7.04
N ASN A 75 2.18 12.42 -7.84
CA ASN A 75 3.23 11.48 -8.24
C ASN A 75 4.05 10.96 -7.06
N LEU A 76 4.28 11.80 -6.03
CA LEU A 76 4.98 11.39 -4.81
C LEU A 76 4.18 10.31 -4.09
N PHE A 77 2.89 10.54 -3.85
CA PHE A 77 2.04 9.58 -3.14
C PHE A 77 1.86 8.28 -3.93
N LEU A 78 1.72 8.35 -5.25
CA LEU A 78 1.67 7.17 -6.12
C LEU A 78 2.97 6.38 -6.07
N LEU A 79 4.12 7.07 -6.06
CA LEU A 79 5.43 6.43 -5.97
C LEU A 79 5.61 5.74 -4.61
N ILE A 80 5.34 6.43 -3.50
CA ILE A 80 5.40 5.86 -2.15
C ILE A 80 4.50 4.63 -2.08
N PHE A 81 3.22 4.75 -2.46
CA PHE A 81 2.29 3.63 -2.46
C PHE A 81 2.84 2.43 -3.25
N SER A 82 3.33 2.67 -4.47
CA SER A 82 3.78 1.58 -5.34
C SER A 82 5.01 0.86 -4.79
N VAL A 83 6.01 1.62 -4.33
CA VAL A 83 7.24 1.04 -3.78
C VAL A 83 6.95 0.29 -2.49
N THR A 84 6.12 0.85 -1.59
CA THR A 84 5.70 0.17 -0.36
C THR A 84 5.00 -1.14 -0.65
N VAL A 85 4.06 -1.17 -1.60
CA VAL A 85 3.35 -2.40 -1.98
C VAL A 85 4.29 -3.45 -2.56
N LEU A 86 5.19 -3.07 -3.48
CA LEU A 86 6.12 -4.02 -4.08
C LEU A 86 7.10 -4.59 -3.07
N LEU A 87 7.62 -3.75 -2.18
CA LEU A 87 8.48 -4.19 -1.07
C LEU A 87 7.71 -5.14 -0.16
N GLU A 88 6.51 -4.78 0.31
CA GLU A 88 5.71 -5.65 1.17
C GLU A 88 5.45 -7.00 0.50
N ILE A 89 5.11 -7.03 -0.80
CA ILE A 89 4.90 -8.28 -1.55
C ILE A 89 6.18 -9.12 -1.62
N TYR A 90 7.34 -8.50 -1.82
CA TYR A 90 8.63 -9.17 -1.83
C TYR A 90 8.94 -9.79 -0.47
N PHE A 91 8.93 -8.97 0.59
CA PHE A 91 9.19 -9.41 1.96
C PHE A 91 8.21 -10.50 2.42
N ASN A 92 6.92 -10.35 2.11
CA ASN A 92 5.87 -11.33 2.41
C ASN A 92 6.10 -12.69 1.75
N ASN A 93 6.81 -12.77 0.63
CA ASN A 93 7.13 -14.05 -0.02
C ASN A 93 8.52 -14.58 0.36
N ALA A 94 9.50 -13.71 0.56
CA ALA A 94 10.90 -14.08 0.71
C ALA A 94 11.33 -14.21 2.18
N ILE A 95 10.72 -13.47 3.10
CA ILE A 95 11.23 -13.26 4.46
C ILE A 95 10.18 -13.57 5.53
N TYR A 96 8.92 -13.17 5.33
CA TYR A 96 7.91 -13.31 6.37
C TYR A 96 7.59 -14.79 6.63
N ILE A 97 7.77 -15.21 7.88
CA ILE A 97 7.38 -16.54 8.36
C ILE A 97 5.85 -16.68 8.32
N ILE A 98 5.12 -15.64 8.74
CA ILE A 98 3.67 -15.53 8.66
C ILE A 98 3.33 -14.49 7.59
N LYS A 99 2.61 -14.92 6.54
CA LYS A 99 2.28 -14.06 5.41
C LYS A 99 1.19 -13.04 5.79
N SER A 100 1.51 -11.75 5.75
CA SER A 100 0.60 -10.61 5.97
C SER A 100 -0.37 -10.39 4.78
N LEU A 101 0.08 -10.71 3.56
CA LEU A 101 -0.61 -10.42 2.31
C LEU A 101 -0.88 -11.71 1.51
N THR A 102 -2.10 -12.23 1.59
CA THR A 102 -2.51 -13.48 0.93
C THR A 102 -3.82 -13.30 0.15
N GLY A 103 -4.08 -14.17 -0.83
CA GLY A 103 -5.33 -14.15 -1.61
C GLY A 103 -5.45 -13.01 -2.61
N TYR A 104 -6.69 -12.63 -2.94
CA TYR A 104 -7.00 -11.58 -3.93
C TYR A 104 -6.48 -10.17 -3.56
N PRO A 105 -6.41 -9.73 -2.28
CA PRO A 105 -5.88 -8.40 -1.95
C PRO A 105 -4.44 -8.19 -2.45
N LYS A 106 -3.61 -9.24 -2.40
CA LYS A 106 -2.24 -9.21 -2.93
C LYS A 106 -2.22 -8.87 -4.42
N TYR A 107 -3.06 -9.52 -5.21
CA TYR A 107 -3.08 -9.32 -6.67
C TYR A 107 -3.66 -7.95 -7.06
N ILE A 108 -4.69 -7.48 -6.34
CA ILE A 108 -5.25 -6.13 -6.54
C ILE A 108 -4.18 -5.06 -6.28
N LEU A 109 -3.51 -5.14 -5.12
CA LEU A 109 -2.45 -4.19 -4.76
C LEU A 109 -1.28 -4.25 -5.75
N PHE A 110 -0.85 -5.45 -6.14
CA PHE A 110 0.21 -5.64 -7.13
C PHE A 110 -0.13 -4.96 -8.45
N GLY A 111 -1.32 -5.25 -9.02
CA GLY A 111 -1.76 -4.64 -10.27
C GLY A 111 -1.82 -3.11 -10.19
N LEU A 112 -2.35 -2.57 -9.08
CA LEU A 112 -2.39 -1.12 -8.85
C LEU A 112 -1.00 -0.50 -8.74
N SER A 113 -0.08 -1.14 -8.02
CA SER A 113 1.30 -0.64 -7.86
C SER A 113 2.02 -0.54 -9.21
N ILE A 114 1.87 -1.53 -10.09
CA ILE A 114 2.46 -1.50 -11.44
C ILE A 114 1.85 -0.36 -12.26
N LEU A 115 0.51 -0.24 -12.28
CA LEU A 115 -0.16 0.84 -12.99
C LEU A 115 0.29 2.22 -12.50
N CYS A 116 0.42 2.38 -11.18
CA CYS A 116 0.90 3.62 -10.57
C CYS A 116 2.33 3.94 -10.97
N LEU A 117 3.25 2.96 -10.98
CA LEU A 117 4.62 3.16 -11.44
C LEU A 117 4.70 3.58 -12.91
N VAL A 118 3.88 2.98 -13.76
CA VAL A 118 3.80 3.38 -15.18
C VAL A 118 3.37 4.84 -15.30
N VAL A 119 2.33 5.25 -14.56
CA VAL A 119 1.86 6.65 -14.54
C VAL A 119 2.94 7.61 -14.01
N VAL A 120 3.60 7.26 -12.91
CA VAL A 120 4.69 8.06 -12.33
C VAL A 120 5.85 8.17 -13.31
N GLY A 121 6.27 7.06 -13.93
CA GLY A 121 7.35 7.01 -14.92
C GLY A 121 7.06 7.92 -16.12
N PHE A 122 5.87 7.84 -16.71
CA PHE A 122 5.45 8.75 -17.78
C PHE A 122 5.43 10.21 -17.32
N SER A 123 4.98 10.49 -16.09
CA SER A 123 4.93 11.86 -15.59
C SER A 123 6.32 12.44 -15.34
N LEU A 124 7.28 11.63 -14.86
CA LEU A 124 8.67 12.02 -14.66
C LEU A 124 9.32 12.43 -16.00
N LEU A 125 9.13 11.61 -17.03
CA LEU A 125 9.63 11.88 -18.39
C LEU A 125 9.06 13.17 -18.98
N LYS A 126 7.77 13.45 -18.73
CA LYS A 126 7.05 14.55 -19.40
C LYS A 126 7.19 15.90 -18.70
N THR A 127 7.25 15.93 -17.37
CA THR A 127 7.04 17.18 -16.63
C THR A 127 8.17 17.61 -15.70
N LYS A 128 9.19 16.76 -15.44
CA LYS A 128 10.30 17.05 -14.48
C LYS A 128 9.83 17.65 -13.15
N LYS A 129 8.57 17.39 -12.74
CA LYS A 129 7.94 18.05 -11.58
C LYS A 129 8.32 17.41 -10.25
N THR A 130 8.90 16.22 -10.28
CA THR A 130 9.28 15.47 -9.08
C THR A 130 10.78 15.59 -8.90
N SER A 131 11.21 16.12 -7.76
CA SER A 131 12.65 16.29 -7.46
C SER A 131 13.31 14.94 -7.19
N PHE A 132 14.59 14.80 -7.52
CA PHE A 132 15.37 13.59 -7.16
C PHE A 132 15.31 13.30 -5.65
N ILE A 133 15.30 14.35 -4.82
CA ILE A 133 15.17 14.25 -3.36
C ILE A 133 13.82 13.63 -2.97
N GLU A 134 12.74 14.00 -3.66
CA GLU A 134 11.39 13.47 -3.39
C GLU A 134 11.31 11.97 -3.74
N ILE A 135 11.94 11.56 -4.84
CA ILE A 135 12.04 10.15 -5.23
C ILE A 135 12.81 9.39 -4.16
N PHE A 136 13.99 9.88 -3.77
CA PHE A 136 14.83 9.25 -2.75
C PHE A 136 14.11 9.12 -1.40
N LEU A 137 13.44 10.19 -0.94
CA LEU A 137 12.62 10.17 0.27
C LEU A 137 11.47 9.17 0.18
N SER A 138 10.87 9.00 -1.00
CA SER A 138 9.79 8.02 -1.19
C SER A 138 10.29 6.59 -0.99
N PHE A 139 11.49 6.27 -1.48
CA PHE A 139 12.12 4.98 -1.28
C PHE A 139 12.48 4.74 0.19
N ILE A 140 13.09 5.73 0.86
CA ILE A 140 13.40 5.63 2.30
C ILE A 140 12.13 5.37 3.09
N LEU A 141 11.08 6.19 2.87
CA LEU A 141 9.83 6.06 3.59
C LEU A 141 9.19 4.69 3.35
N ALA A 142 9.17 4.20 2.11
CA ALA A 142 8.63 2.88 1.78
C ALA A 142 9.40 1.75 2.48
N ILE A 143 10.75 1.83 2.50
CA ILE A 143 11.59 0.89 3.23
C ILE A 143 11.27 0.95 4.72
N THR A 144 11.19 2.14 5.33
CA THR A 144 10.86 2.27 6.75
C THR A 144 9.48 1.69 7.06
N ILE A 145 8.46 1.96 6.24
CA ILE A 145 7.09 1.48 6.45
C ILE A 145 7.02 -0.06 6.43
N VAL A 146 7.75 -0.70 5.52
CA VAL A 146 7.71 -2.17 5.36
C VAL A 146 8.68 -2.85 6.32
N TYR A 147 9.90 -2.35 6.40
CA TYR A 147 10.99 -2.99 7.13
C TYR A 147 10.91 -2.75 8.63
N LEU A 148 10.49 -1.57 9.10
CA LEU A 148 10.47 -1.26 10.54
C LEU A 148 9.53 -2.19 11.32
N PRO A 149 8.26 -2.42 10.90
CA PRO A 149 7.40 -3.38 11.61
C PRO A 149 8.00 -4.79 11.61
N ASN A 150 8.59 -5.22 10.50
CA ASN A 150 9.20 -6.54 10.38
C ASN A 150 10.47 -6.70 11.25
N ALA A 151 11.35 -5.70 11.25
CA ALA A 151 12.55 -5.71 12.09
C ALA A 151 12.19 -5.72 13.58
N LEU A 152 11.13 -5.00 13.97
CA LEU A 152 10.62 -5.03 15.34
C LEU A 152 10.09 -6.40 15.72
N ILE A 153 9.40 -7.10 14.82
CA ILE A 153 8.95 -8.49 15.05
C ILE A 153 10.15 -9.42 15.25
N THR A 154 11.14 -9.39 14.35
CA THR A 154 12.33 -10.26 14.44
C THR A 154 13.21 -9.96 15.66
N PHE A 155 13.13 -8.75 16.23
CA PHE A 155 13.87 -8.40 17.44
C PHE A 155 13.14 -8.82 18.73
N TYR A 156 11.81 -8.77 18.73
CA TYR A 156 11.00 -9.14 19.89
C TYR A 156 10.85 -10.66 20.10
N PHE A 157 11.11 -11.47 19.07
CA PHE A 157 10.88 -12.93 19.06
C PHE A 157 12.10 -13.69 18.54
#